data_AF-A0A1X9XXP0-F1
#
_entry.id   AF-A0A1X9XXP0-F1
#
_cell.length_a   1.000
_cell.length_b   1.000
_cell.length_c   1.000
_cell.angle_alpha   90.00
_cell.angle_beta   90.00
_cell.angle_gamma   90.00
#
_symmetry.space_group_name_H-M   'P 1'
#
loop_
_entity.id
_entity.type
_entity.pdbx_description
1 polymer ?
#
loop_
_entity_poly.entity_id
_entity_poly.type
_entity_poly.pdbx_seq_one_letter_code
_entity_poly.pdbx_strand_id
1 'polypeptide(L)'
;TLFIDSQLVQKDRLKDIPDNQLVIATTGAQGEPMAGLARMANRDHRWVEIQPGDTVIVSASPIPGNEEVVGRTIDNLFKVGAN
;
A
#
# COMPACT_ATOMS: atom_id res chain seq x y z
N THR A 1 -18.10 6.29 -14.82
CA THR A 1 -16.81 5.82 -14.30
C THR A 1 -16.25 6.91 -13.40
N LEU A 2 -15.93 6.60 -12.14
CA LEU A 2 -15.57 7.59 -11.11
C LEU A 2 -14.22 8.30 -11.36
N PHE A 3 -13.42 7.80 -12.30
CA PHE A 3 -12.14 8.38 -12.69
C PHE A 3 -12.15 8.70 -14.18
N ILE A 4 -11.60 9.86 -14.54
CA ILE A 4 -11.27 10.18 -15.93
C ILE A 4 -9.90 9.59 -16.26
N ASP A 5 -9.67 9.16 -17.50
CA ASP A 5 -8.44 8.46 -17.89
C ASP A 5 -7.17 9.26 -17.58
N SER A 6 -7.25 10.59 -17.59
CA SER A 6 -6.15 11.49 -17.23
C SER A 6 -5.74 11.43 -15.74
N GLN A 7 -6.50 10.77 -14.89
CA GLN A 7 -6.17 10.56 -13.46
C GLN A 7 -5.48 9.22 -13.20
N LEU A 8 -5.41 8.31 -14.19
CA LEU A 8 -4.74 7.03 -14.04
C LEU A 8 -3.28 7.14 -14.47
N VAL A 9 -2.39 6.71 -13.58
CA VAL A 9 -0.94 6.74 -13.80
C VAL A 9 -0.45 5.32 -14.08
N GLN A 10 0.32 5.14 -15.15
CA GLN A 10 0.97 3.86 -15.42
C GLN A 10 2.12 3.64 -14.42
N LYS A 11 2.31 2.39 -14.00
CA LYS A 11 3.27 1.99 -12.95
C LYS A 11 4.73 2.39 -13.22
N ASP A 12 5.13 2.51 -14.48
CA ASP A 12 6.46 2.93 -14.92
C ASP A 12 6.66 4.46 -14.84
N ARG A 13 5.58 5.22 -14.68
CA ARG A 13 5.55 6.68 -14.57
C ARG A 13 5.42 7.18 -13.13
N LEU A 14 5.35 6.29 -12.14
CA LEU A 14 5.11 6.66 -10.73
C LEU A 14 6.15 7.66 -10.21
N LYS A 15 7.42 7.52 -10.63
CA LYS A 15 8.52 8.40 -10.22
C LYS A 15 8.45 9.82 -10.81
N ASP A 16 7.59 10.03 -11.80
CA ASP A 16 7.40 11.33 -12.46
C ASP A 16 6.34 12.18 -11.76
N ILE A 17 5.60 11.61 -10.80
CA ILE A 17 4.51 12.28 -10.08
C ILE A 17 5.02 12.71 -8.70
N PRO A 18 4.81 13.96 -8.29
CA PRO A 18 5.11 14.38 -6.92
C PRO A 18 4.35 13.53 -5.89
N ASP A 19 5.00 13.14 -4.80
CA ASP A 19 4.44 12.23 -3.79
C ASP A 19 3.08 12.71 -3.25
N ASN A 20 2.91 14.02 -3.05
CA ASN A 20 1.67 14.63 -2.57
C ASN A 20 0.54 14.71 -3.62
N GLN A 21 0.77 14.20 -4.83
CA GLN A 21 -0.20 14.11 -5.92
C GLN A 21 -0.43 12.65 -6.36
N LEU A 22 0.16 11.69 -5.66
CA LEU A 22 0.08 10.27 -5.97
C LEU A 22 -0.75 9.52 -4.92
N VAL A 23 -1.72 8.72 -5.40
CA VAL A 23 -2.46 7.77 -4.56
C VAL A 23 -2.30 6.38 -5.16
N ILE A 24 -1.89 5.43 -4.32
CA ILE A 24 -1.75 4.03 -4.71
C ILE A 24 -2.92 3.24 -4.13
N ALA A 25 -3.85 2.84 -5.00
CA ALA A 25 -4.90 1.90 -4.63
C ALA A 25 -4.38 0.46 -4.80
N THR A 26 -4.40 -0.31 -3.72
CA THR A 26 -3.91 -1.71 -3.70
C THR A 26 -4.88 -2.63 -2.97
N THR A 27 -4.72 -3.93 -3.18
CA THR A 27 -5.29 -5.00 -2.36
C THR A 27 -4.37 -5.36 -1.18
N GLY A 28 -4.85 -6.21 -0.28
CA GLY A 28 -4.07 -6.75 0.84
C GLY A 28 -4.49 -6.26 2.21
N ALA A 29 -5.70 -5.71 2.35
CA ALA A 29 -6.18 -5.18 3.63
C ALA A 29 -6.36 -6.27 4.72
N GLN A 30 -6.37 -7.55 4.34
CA GLN A 30 -6.39 -8.70 5.27
C GLN A 30 -4.98 -9.26 5.54
N GLY A 31 -3.93 -8.61 5.01
CA GLY A 31 -2.55 -9.02 5.17
C GLY A 31 -2.16 -10.27 4.36
N GLU A 32 -2.89 -10.59 3.28
CA GLU A 32 -2.54 -11.74 2.45
C GLU A 32 -1.09 -11.60 1.92
N PRO A 33 -0.20 -12.58 2.13
CA PRO A 33 1.25 -12.41 1.90
C PRO A 33 1.64 -11.96 0.48
N MET A 34 0.85 -12.39 -0.52
CA MET A 34 1.10 -12.06 -1.93
C MET A 34 0.40 -10.79 -2.42
N ALA A 35 -0.44 -10.18 -1.60
CA ALA A 35 -1.14 -8.95 -1.96
C ALA A 35 -0.21 -7.74 -1.94
N GLY A 36 -0.60 -6.70 -2.69
CA GLY A 36 0.27 -5.55 -2.90
C GLY A 36 0.70 -4.87 -1.61
N LEU A 37 -0.22 -4.66 -0.66
CA LEU A 37 0.10 -4.01 0.62
C LEU A 37 1.14 -4.79 1.43
N ALA A 38 0.97 -6.11 1.59
CA ALA A 38 1.90 -6.95 2.33
C ALA A 38 3.29 -6.97 1.66
N ARG A 39 3.34 -7.03 0.32
CA ARG A 39 4.61 -6.96 -0.43
C ARG A 39 5.29 -5.60 -0.30
N MET A 40 4.53 -4.51 -0.27
CA MET A 40 5.06 -3.16 -0.04
C MET A 40 5.62 -3.01 1.38
N ALA A 41 4.89 -3.49 2.39
CA ALA A 41 5.34 -3.51 3.78
C ALA A 41 6.64 -4.32 3.97
N ASN A 42 6.82 -5.40 3.20
CA ASN A 42 7.99 -6.26 3.23
C ASN A 42 9.12 -5.82 2.27
N ARG A 43 9.00 -4.68 1.58
CA ARG A 43 9.96 -4.19 0.56
C ARG A 43 10.22 -5.18 -0.59
N ASP A 44 9.22 -6.00 -0.93
CA ASP A 44 9.26 -6.98 -2.02
C ASP A 44 8.44 -6.53 -3.25
N HIS A 45 7.74 -5.39 -3.16
CA HIS A 45 6.93 -4.92 -4.28
C HIS A 45 7.77 -4.26 -5.39
N ARG A 46 7.69 -4.78 -6.62
CA ARG A 46 8.58 -4.41 -7.74
C ARG A 46 8.62 -2.92 -8.10
N TRP A 47 7.49 -2.21 -7.94
CA TRP A 47 7.34 -0.84 -8.44
C TRP A 47 7.22 0.22 -7.34
N VAL A 48 6.95 -0.20 -6.10
CA VAL A 48 6.60 0.70 -5.01
C VAL A 48 7.35 0.26 -3.77
N GLU A 49 8.10 1.18 -3.19
CA GLU A 49 8.76 1.00 -1.90
C GLU A 49 8.23 2.09 -0.96
N ILE A 50 7.70 1.69 0.19
CA ILE A 50 7.20 2.62 1.20
C ILE A 50 8.36 3.49 1.70
N GLN A 51 8.18 4.80 1.64
CA GLN A 51 9.14 5.77 2.13
C GLN A 51 8.73 6.28 3.53
N PRO A 52 9.69 6.72 4.36
CA PRO A 52 9.37 7.40 5.61
C PRO A 52 8.48 8.62 5.37
N GLY A 53 7.36 8.69 6.08
CA GLY A 53 6.38 9.77 5.93
C GLY A 53 5.15 9.38 5.10
N ASP A 54 5.19 8.28 4.35
CA ASP A 54 4.03 7.77 3.63
C ASP A 54 2.87 7.47 4.59
N THR A 55 1.64 7.79 4.18
CA THR A 55 0.44 7.51 4.97
C THR A 55 -0.25 6.29 4.39
N VAL A 56 -0.56 5.30 5.23
CA VAL A 56 -1.27 4.08 4.79
C VAL A 56 -2.65 3.99 5.42
N ILE A 57 -3.68 3.95 4.57
CA ILE A 57 -5.06 3.79 5.01
C ILE A 57 -5.52 2.37 4.70
N VAL A 58 -5.68 1.55 5.74
CA VAL A 58 -6.32 0.23 5.63
C VAL A 58 -7.83 0.42 5.77
N SER A 59 -8.52 0.55 4.64
CA SER A 59 -9.98 0.74 4.60
C SER A 59 -10.73 -0.60 4.67
N ALA A 60 -10.44 -1.41 5.68
CA ALA A 60 -11.15 -2.66 5.95
C ALA A 60 -11.04 -3.04 7.43
N SER A 61 -12.03 -3.80 7.92
CA SER A 61 -11.93 -4.48 9.21
C SER A 61 -11.33 -5.87 9.01
N PRO A 62 -10.45 -6.35 9.92
CA PRO A 62 -9.98 -7.72 9.88
C PRO A 62 -11.14 -8.71 9.92
N ILE A 63 -11.10 -9.71 9.04
CA ILE A 63 -11.99 -10.87 9.12
C ILE A 63 -11.56 -11.70 10.35
N PRO A 64 -12.50 -12.23 11.15
CA PRO A 64 -12.16 -13.09 12.29
C PRO A 64 -11.20 -14.21 11.90
N GLY A 65 -10.06 -14.29 12.58
CA GLY A 65 -8.96 -15.23 12.31
C GLY A 65 -7.77 -14.64 11.55
N ASN A 66 -7.89 -13.43 10.99
CA ASN A 66 -6.80 -12.74 10.27
C ASN A 66 -6.11 -11.64 11.08
N GLU A 67 -6.49 -11.43 12.34
CA GLU A 67 -6.04 -10.30 13.16
C GLU A 67 -4.52 -10.25 13.28
N GLU A 68 -3.88 -11.41 13.50
CA GLU A 68 -2.43 -11.50 13.62
C GLU A 68 -1.72 -11.15 12.31
N VAL A 69 -2.25 -11.61 11.18
CA VAL A 69 -1.65 -11.39 9.86
C VAL A 69 -1.78 -9.92 9.43
N VAL A 70 -2.93 -9.31 9.71
CA VAL A 70 -3.12 -7.86 9.55
C VAL A 70 -2.17 -7.08 10.46
N GLY A 71 -2.08 -7.47 11.74
CA GLY A 71 -1.18 -6.83 12.71
C GLY A 71 0.29 -6.85 12.26
N ARG A 72 0.79 -8.00 11.79
CA ARG A 72 2.16 -8.11 11.24
C ARG A 72 2.39 -7.20 10.04
N THR A 73 1.38 -7.04 9.18
CA THR A 73 1.47 -6.14 8.03
C THR A 73 1.58 -4.68 8.49
N ILE A 74 0.75 -4.28 9.45
CA ILE A 74 0.79 -2.93 10.07
C ILE A 74 2.14 -2.69 10.76
N ASP A 75 2.64 -3.65 11.54
CA ASP A 75 3.95 -3.54 12.19
C ASP A 75 5.08 -3.33 11.18
N ASN A 76 5.03 -4.04 10.05
CA ASN A 76 6.06 -3.91 9.02
C ASN A 76 5.99 -2.55 8.31
N LEU A 77 4.79 -2.00 8.11
CA LEU A 77 4.62 -0.63 7.60
C LEU A 77 5.23 0.41 8.55
N PHE A 78 4.97 0.29 9.85
CA PHE A 78 5.59 1.19 10.84
C PHE A 78 7.11 1.04 10.89
N LYS A 79 7.65 -0.18 10.78
CA LYS A 79 9.11 -0.41 10.75
C LYS A 79 9.80 0.29 9.58
N VAL A 80 9.11 0.49 8.46
CA VAL A 80 9.65 1.19 7.29
C VAL A 80 9.36 2.70 7.29
N GLY A 81 8.71 3.22 8.34
CA GLY A 81 8.49 4.64 8.56
C GLY A 81 7.17 5.19 8.02
N ALA A 82 6.19 4.32 7.72
CA ALA A 82 4.84 4.76 7.41
C ALA A 82 4.12 5.30 8.64
N ASN A 83 3.15 6.17 8.40
CA ASN A 83 2.22 6.74 9.38
C ASN A 83 0.84 6.07 9.32
#